data_AF-A0A380P762-F1
#
_entry.id   AF-A0A380P762-F1
#
_cell.length_a   1.000
_cell.length_b   1.000
_cell.length_c   1.000
_cell.angle_alpha   90.00
_cell.angle_beta   90.00
_cell.angle_gamma   90.00
#
_symmetry.space_group_name_H-M   'P 1'
#
loop_
_entity.id
_entity.type
_entity.pdbx_description
1 polymer ?
#
loop_
_entity_poly.entity_id
_entity_poly.type
_entity_poly.pdbx_seq_one_letter_code
_entity_poly.pdbx_strand_id
1 'polypeptide(L)'
;MAVLGDMLELGEAGPELHASLADALDPATIQEVYLVGDLMQNLVEALQDKYPAGAVHHYAVDEKPALLADLKATLTPTDILLLKGSHGIHLETIVTDLVD
;
A
#
# COMPACT_ATOMS: atom_id res chain seq x y z
N MET A 1 -9.74 -1.36 3.01
CA MET A 1 -8.54 -0.60 2.58
C MET A 1 -7.31 -1.50 2.67
N ALA A 2 -6.25 -1.22 1.92
CA ALA A 2 -5.01 -2.01 1.97
C ALA A 2 -3.76 -1.11 1.99
N VAL A 3 -2.81 -1.42 2.87
CA VAL A 3 -1.43 -0.92 2.86
C VAL A 3 -0.52 -2.05 2.39
N LEU A 4 0.09 -1.90 1.22
CA LEU A 4 0.98 -2.88 0.63
C LEU A 4 2.39 -2.28 0.52
N GLY A 5 3.37 -2.94 1.10
CA GLY A 5 4.78 -2.57 1.03
C GLY A 5 5.58 -3.51 0.15
N ASP A 6 6.72 -3.01 -0.33
CA ASP A 6 7.65 -3.79 -1.14
C ASP A 6 7.92 -5.19 -0.57
N MET A 7 7.91 -6.18 -1.46
CA MET A 7 8.42 -7.51 -1.23
C MET A 7 9.89 -7.56 -1.69
N LEU A 8 10.79 -7.48 -0.71
CA LEU A 8 12.24 -7.52 -0.93
C LEU A 8 12.71 -8.92 -1.40
N GLU A 9 13.94 -8.99 -1.91
CA GLU A 9 14.62 -10.23 -2.31
C GLU A 9 14.02 -10.98 -3.52
N LEU A 10 13.17 -10.32 -4.31
CA LEU A 10 12.58 -10.89 -5.53
C LEU A 10 13.49 -10.81 -6.79
N GLY A 11 14.63 -10.12 -6.69
CA GLY A 11 15.56 -9.94 -7.81
C GLY A 11 14.91 -9.20 -9.00
N GLU A 12 15.31 -9.58 -10.22
CA GLU A 12 14.84 -8.95 -11.46
C GLU A 12 13.33 -9.11 -11.71
N ALA A 13 12.68 -10.10 -11.08
CA ALA A 13 11.24 -10.31 -11.19
C ALA A 13 10.42 -9.36 -10.29
N GLY A 14 11.07 -8.60 -9.39
CA GLY A 14 10.41 -7.70 -8.45
C GLY A 14 9.37 -6.78 -9.11
N PRO A 15 9.74 -5.97 -10.10
CA PRO A 15 8.81 -5.06 -10.78
C PRO A 15 7.55 -5.75 -11.32
N GLU A 16 7.71 -6.86 -12.06
CA GLU A 16 6.60 -7.60 -12.65
C GLU A 16 5.69 -8.22 -11.58
N LEU A 17 6.27 -8.83 -10.54
CA LEU A 17 5.50 -9.44 -9.46
C LEU A 17 4.69 -8.41 -8.67
N HIS A 18 5.22 -7.21 -8.46
CA HIS A 18 4.47 -6.12 -7.81
C HIS A 18 3.32 -5.65 -8.69
N ALA A 19 3.56 -5.41 -9.98
CA ALA A 19 2.51 -5.05 -10.93
C ALA A 19 1.39 -6.10 -11.00
N SER A 20 1.73 -7.40 -10.96
CA SER A 20 0.75 -8.50 -11.03
C SER A 20 -0.26 -8.53 -9.87
N LEU A 21 0.02 -7.85 -8.76
CA LEU A 21 -0.95 -7.74 -7.65
C LEU A 21 -2.23 -7.00 -8.08
N ALA A 22 -2.19 -6.24 -9.18
CA ALA A 22 -3.35 -5.57 -9.74
C ALA A 22 -4.53 -6.53 -10.00
N ASP A 23 -4.26 -7.79 -10.36
CA ASP A 23 -5.29 -8.80 -10.61
C ASP A 23 -6.09 -9.17 -9.35
N ALA A 24 -5.46 -9.06 -8.17
CA ALA A 24 -6.07 -9.42 -6.88
C ALA A 24 -6.79 -8.25 -6.20
N LEU A 25 -6.62 -7.01 -6.70
CA LEU A 25 -7.23 -5.81 -6.13
C LEU A 25 -8.52 -5.48 -6.87
N ASP A 26 -9.61 -5.22 -6.16
CA ASP A 26 -10.89 -4.82 -6.75
C ASP A 26 -11.40 -3.56 -6.02
N PRO A 27 -11.60 -2.42 -6.72
CA PRO A 27 -12.07 -1.18 -6.10
C PRO A 27 -13.44 -1.30 -5.43
N ALA A 28 -14.26 -2.28 -5.81
CA ALA A 28 -15.54 -2.54 -5.15
C ALA A 28 -15.34 -3.11 -3.72
N THR A 29 -14.21 -3.75 -3.44
CA THR A 29 -13.93 -4.40 -2.15
C THR A 29 -12.82 -3.72 -1.36
N ILE A 30 -11.79 -3.21 -2.04
CA ILE A 30 -10.67 -2.46 -1.47
C ILE A 30 -10.71 -1.08 -2.11
N GLN A 31 -11.35 -0.12 -1.45
CA GLN A 31 -11.65 1.19 -2.04
C GLN A 31 -10.43 2.11 -2.09
N GLU A 32 -9.55 2.01 -1.08
CA GLU A 32 -8.31 2.79 -0.98
C GLU A 32 -7.12 1.83 -0.86
N VAL A 33 -6.07 2.13 -1.63
CA VAL A 33 -4.82 1.37 -1.70
C VAL A 33 -3.65 2.31 -1.42
N TYR A 34 -2.87 1.98 -0.39
CA TYR A 34 -1.67 2.72 0.01
C TYR A 34 -0.46 1.84 -0.26
N LEU A 35 0.48 2.35 -1.04
CA LEU A 35 1.60 1.61 -1.58
C LEU A 35 2.92 2.17 -1.05
N VAL A 36 3.78 1.31 -0.49
CA VAL A 36 5.00 1.74 0.20
C VAL A 36 6.25 1.10 -0.38
N GLY A 37 7.17 1.92 -0.88
CA GLY A 37 8.46 1.49 -1.42
C GLY A 37 8.56 1.60 -2.94
N ASP A 38 9.79 1.51 -3.45
CA ASP A 38 10.12 1.83 -4.84
C ASP A 38 9.55 0.80 -5.81
N LEU A 39 9.51 -0.49 -5.44
CA LEU A 39 8.96 -1.53 -6.32
C LEU A 39 7.44 -1.40 -6.48
N MET A 40 6.74 -0.91 -5.46
CA MET A 40 5.30 -0.67 -5.52
C MET A 40 4.89 0.41 -6.53
N GLN A 41 5.80 1.24 -7.04
CA GLN A 41 5.52 2.15 -8.17
C GLN A 41 5.00 1.38 -9.40
N ASN A 42 5.45 0.14 -9.62
CA ASN A 42 4.96 -0.71 -10.70
C ASN A 42 3.49 -1.09 -10.52
N LEU A 43 3.04 -1.25 -9.27
CA LEU A 43 1.63 -1.48 -8.97
C LEU A 43 0.81 -0.20 -9.09
N VAL A 44 1.36 0.98 -8.75
CA VAL A 44 0.70 2.27 -9.01
C VAL A 44 0.33 2.37 -10.49
N GLU A 45 1.29 2.11 -11.38
CA GLU A 45 1.10 2.15 -12.83
C GLU A 45 0.05 1.15 -13.31
N ALA A 46 0.08 -0.08 -12.78
CA ALA A 46 -0.88 -1.12 -13.14
C ALA A 46 -2.32 -0.82 -12.67
N LEU A 47 -2.52 0.06 -11.68
CA LEU A 47 -3.83 0.39 -11.12
C LEU A 47 -4.47 1.67 -11.69
N GLN A 48 -3.75 2.47 -12.48
CA GLN A 48 -4.18 3.80 -12.93
C GLN A 48 -5.54 3.81 -13.63
N ASP A 49 -5.81 2.79 -14.46
CA ASP A 49 -7.07 2.68 -15.20
C ASP A 49 -8.15 1.88 -14.43
N LYS A 50 -7.78 1.25 -13.31
CA LYS A 50 -8.66 0.38 -12.52
C LYS A 50 -9.30 1.09 -11.35
N TYR A 51 -8.56 2.02 -10.73
CA TYR A 51 -9.01 2.77 -9.56
C TYR A 51 -9.40 4.20 -9.91
N PRO A 52 -10.37 4.81 -9.21
CA PRO A 52 -10.67 6.22 -9.39
C PRO A 52 -9.48 7.09 -8.97
N ALA A 53 -9.39 8.28 -9.57
CA ALA A 53 -8.35 9.24 -9.24
C ALA A 53 -8.34 9.56 -7.73
N GLY A 54 -7.17 9.42 -7.10
CA GLY A 54 -6.98 9.67 -5.67
C GLY A 54 -7.26 8.48 -4.75
N ALA A 55 -7.59 7.30 -5.28
CA ALA A 55 -7.80 6.09 -4.47
C ALA A 55 -6.55 5.19 -4.34
N VAL A 56 -5.49 5.52 -5.09
CA VAL A 56 -4.19 4.84 -5.04
C VAL A 56 -3.15 5.88 -4.64
N HIS A 57 -2.50 5.63 -3.50
CA HIS A 57 -1.50 6.51 -2.90
C HIS A 57 -0.16 5.79 -2.86
N HIS A 58 0.93 6.51 -3.07
CA HIS A 58 2.28 5.95 -3.04
C HIS A 58 3.18 6.77 -2.13
N TYR A 59 4.04 6.07 -1.38
CA TYR A 59 4.97 6.65 -0.42
C TYR A 59 6.31 5.93 -0.54
N ALA A 60 7.41 6.67 -0.46
CA ALA A 60 8.72 6.08 -0.21
C ALA A 60 8.78 5.47 1.20
N VAL A 61 9.76 4.61 1.45
CA VAL A 61 9.89 3.90 2.74
C VAL A 61 10.10 4.87 3.92
N ASP A 62 10.75 6.01 3.70
CA ASP A 62 10.98 7.07 4.69
C ASP A 62 9.79 8.03 4.83
N GLU A 63 8.79 7.95 3.95
CA GLU A 63 7.55 8.73 3.99
C GLU A 63 6.41 8.05 4.77
N LYS A 64 6.70 6.98 5.51
CA LYS A 64 5.76 6.35 6.45
C LYS A 64 5.03 7.33 7.40
N PRO A 65 5.65 8.43 7.89
CA PRO A 65 4.92 9.42 8.68
C PRO A 65 3.79 10.12 7.92
N ALA A 66 3.96 10.35 6.60
CA ALA A 66 2.91 10.92 5.75
C ALA A 66 1.76 9.92 5.55
N LEU A 67 2.10 8.65 5.25
CA LEU A 67 1.13 7.56 5.22
C LEU A 67 0.30 7.49 6.51
N LEU A 68 0.95 7.54 7.67
CA LEU A 68 0.27 7.50 8.96
C LEU A 68 -0.70 8.68 9.14
N ALA A 69 -0.31 9.88 8.71
CA ALA A 69 -1.17 11.05 8.79
C ALA A 69 -2.42 10.89 7.90
N ASP A 70 -2.24 10.39 6.68
CA ASP A 70 -3.35 10.14 5.75
C ASP A 70 -4.29 9.04 6.25
N LEU A 71 -3.74 7.95 6.79
CA LEU A 71 -4.54 6.90 7.43
C LEU A 71 -5.33 7.44 8.62
N LYS A 72 -4.73 8.24 9.51
CA LYS A 72 -5.43 8.86 10.65
C LYS A 72 -6.53 9.84 10.23
N ALA A 73 -6.38 10.49 9.07
CA ALA A 73 -7.37 11.41 8.54
C ALA A 73 -8.55 10.70 7.85
N THR A 74 -8.36 9.47 7.38
CA THR A 74 -9.32 8.76 6.52
C THR A 74 -10.02 7.59 7.21
N LEU A 75 -9.33 6.88 8.11
CA LEU A 75 -9.86 5.71 8.80
C LEU A 75 -11.02 6.07 9.74
N THR A 76 -12.03 5.21 9.71
CA THR A 76 -13.16 5.20 10.63
C THR A 76 -13.16 3.93 11.50
N PRO A 77 -13.85 3.93 12.65
CA PRO A 77 -13.88 2.75 13.54
C PRO A 77 -14.49 1.48 12.93
N THR A 78 -15.18 1.59 11.80
CA THR A 78 -15.81 0.46 11.10
C THR A 78 -15.00 -0.06 9.93
N ASP A 79 -13.88 0.60 9.60
CA ASP A 79 -13.04 0.19 8.48
C ASP A 79 -12.19 -1.03 8.81
N ILE A 80 -11.87 -1.79 7.77
CA ILE A 80 -10.92 -2.88 7.80
C ILE A 80 -9.69 -2.46 6.98
N LEU A 81 -8.54 -2.44 7.64
CA LEU A 81 -7.25 -2.15 7.03
C LEU A 81 -6.39 -3.42 7.01
N LEU A 82 -6.04 -3.89 5.81
CA LEU A 82 -5.02 -4.92 5.62
C LEU A 82 -3.65 -4.26 5.54
N LEU A 83 -2.65 -4.78 6.24
CA LEU A 83 -1.25 -4.38 6.06
C LEU A 83 -0.41 -5.59 5.67
N LYS A 84 0.39 -5.47 4.60
CA LYS A 84 1.26 -6.54 4.13
C LYS A 84 2.50 -5.97 3.43
N GLY A 85 3.68 -6.48 3.77
CA GLY A 85 4.95 -6.18 3.08
C GLY A 85 6.08 -7.02 3.65
N SER A 86 7.28 -6.92 3.09
CA SER A 86 8.47 -7.50 3.73
C SER A 86 8.76 -6.83 5.07
N HIS A 87 9.29 -7.59 6.03
CA HIS A 87 9.63 -7.05 7.35
C HIS A 87 10.59 -5.86 7.30
N GLY A 88 11.52 -5.83 6.32
CA GLY A 88 12.45 -4.70 6.13
C GLY A 88 11.80 -3.36 5.76
N ILE A 89 10.51 -3.33 5.40
CA ILE A 89 9.75 -2.09 5.17
C ILE A 89 9.26 -1.47 6.49
N HIS A 90 9.19 -2.29 7.55
CA HIS A 90 8.75 -1.91 8.89
C HIS A 90 7.31 -1.39 8.94
N LEU A 91 6.38 -2.03 8.22
CA LEU A 91 4.96 -1.66 8.28
C LEU A 91 4.33 -1.94 9.66
N GLU A 92 4.95 -2.78 10.49
CA GLU A 92 4.52 -2.98 11.88
C GLU A 92 4.55 -1.67 12.70
N THR A 93 5.39 -0.70 12.36
CA THR A 93 5.41 0.60 13.08
C THR A 93 4.14 1.39 12.82
N ILE A 94 3.56 1.28 11.61
CA ILE A 94 2.28 1.91 11.28
C ILE A 94 1.16 1.31 12.14
N VAL A 95 1.18 0.00 12.38
CA VAL A 95 0.20 -0.66 13.24
C VAL A 95 0.30 -0.08 14.65
N THR A 96 1.49 -0.09 15.25
CA THR A 96 1.72 0.46 16.60
C THR A 96 1.16 1.87 16.73
N ASP A 97 1.49 2.76 15.79
CA ASP A 97 1.10 4.17 15.86
C ASP A 97 -0.40 4.43 15.58
N LEU A 98 -1.13 3.44 15.04
CA LEU A 98 -2.58 3.51 14.78
C LEU A 98 -3.42 2.99 15.95
N VAL A 99 -2.91 2.04 16.74
CA VAL A 99 -3.65 1.46 17.88
C VAL A 99 -3.35 2.16 19.22
N ASP A 100 -2.35 3.02 19.27
CA ASP A 100 -2.04 3.90 20.40
C ASP A 100 -2.95 5.15 20.45
#